data_AF-A0A353NNC0-F1
#
_entry.id   AF-A0A353NNC0-F1
#
_cell.length_a   1.000
_cell.length_b   1.000
_cell.length_c   1.000
_cell.angle_alpha   90.00
_cell.angle_beta   90.00
_cell.angle_gamma   90.00
#
_symmetry.space_group_name_H-M   'P 1'
#
loop_
_entity.id
_entity.type
_entity.pdbx_description
1 polymer ?
#
loop_
_entity_poly.entity_id
_entity_poly.type
_entity_poly.pdbx_seq_one_letter_code
_entity_poly.pdbx_strand_id
1 'polypeptide(L)'
;MELSAREFHLIKDLVKDKFGIYLSEQKKSLVVQRLQKELWAGGFSSFQDYYNYVCRDTSGQALNNLGDLISTNHTFFFREEAHFAFIESVALPQLVTAVRKNGERELRFWSAGCSSGEEAYSLAMVLSQYTMEHNPGVQFYILATDMSTSVLKKARAGVYSNEQVSRLPPLYRIRYFDQLGDGQWKVKPNISKIILFRRLNL
;
A
#
# COMPACT_ATOMS: atom_id res chain seq x y z
N MET A 1 25.86 12.78 9.67
CA MET A 1 25.95 13.44 8.36
C MET A 1 24.86 14.49 8.32
N GLU A 2 25.20 15.74 7.99
CA GLU A 2 24.25 16.84 7.93
C GLU A 2 23.75 17.02 6.50
N LEU A 3 22.46 17.31 6.33
CA LEU A 3 21.88 17.64 5.04
C LEU A 3 21.85 19.16 4.87
N SER A 4 22.62 19.70 3.93
CA SER A 4 22.61 21.13 3.63
C SER A 4 21.27 21.57 3.03
N ALA A 5 20.98 22.88 3.05
CA ALA A 5 19.80 23.41 2.38
C ALA A 5 19.82 23.12 0.86
N ARG A 6 20.98 23.24 0.23
CA ARG A 6 21.17 22.94 -1.20
C ARG A 6 20.85 21.49 -1.52
N GLU A 7 21.43 20.53 -0.79
CA GLU A 7 21.17 19.10 -1.01
C GLU A 7 19.70 18.75 -0.74
N PHE A 8 19.09 19.37 0.27
CA PHE A 8 17.66 19.19 0.53
C PHE A 8 16.81 19.66 -0.66
N HIS A 9 17.11 20.83 -1.25
CA HIS A 9 16.42 21.31 -2.44
C HIS A 9 16.62 20.38 -3.64
N LEU A 10 17.83 19.88 -3.89
CA LEU A 10 18.10 18.91 -4.96
C LEU A 10 17.23 17.65 -4.84
N ILE A 11 17.17 17.06 -3.63
CA ILE A 11 16.35 15.88 -3.36
C ILE A 11 14.86 16.21 -3.46
N LYS A 12 14.43 17.35 -2.90
CA LYS A 12 13.04 17.83 -2.94
C LYS A 12 12.55 18.01 -4.38
N ASP A 13 13.34 18.66 -5.23
CA ASP A 13 12.97 18.94 -6.61
C ASP A 13 12.96 17.65 -7.44
N LEU A 14 13.93 16.76 -7.24
CA LEU A 14 13.96 15.45 -7.89
C LEU A 14 12.73 14.61 -7.51
N VAL A 15 12.40 14.56 -6.22
CA VAL A 15 11.23 13.81 -5.72
C VAL A 15 9.92 14.40 -6.25
N LYS A 16 9.81 15.73 -6.31
CA LYS A 16 8.64 16.39 -6.88
C LYS A 16 8.50 16.09 -8.38
N ASP A 17 9.59 16.18 -9.14
CA ASP A 17 9.60 15.93 -10.59
C ASP A 17 9.26 14.47 -10.93
N LYS A 18 9.82 13.51 -10.20
CA LYS A 18 9.69 12.08 -10.51
C LYS A 18 8.47 11.41 -9.88
N PHE A 19 8.01 11.89 -8.73
CA PHE A 19 6.98 11.22 -7.93
C PHE A 19 5.79 12.11 -7.57
N GLY A 20 5.81 13.41 -7.90
CA GLY A 20 4.75 14.33 -7.50
C GLY A 20 4.66 14.60 -5.99
N ILE A 21 5.61 14.08 -5.19
CA ILE A 21 5.58 14.21 -3.73
C ILE A 21 6.09 15.59 -3.31
N TYR A 22 5.24 16.36 -2.63
CA TYR A 22 5.63 17.65 -2.07
C TYR A 22 6.28 17.52 -0.68
N LEU A 23 7.57 17.81 -0.61
CA LEU A 23 8.32 17.92 0.64
C LEU A 23 8.41 19.37 1.07
N SER A 24 7.71 19.73 2.15
CA SER A 24 7.82 21.05 2.76
C SER A 24 9.13 21.18 3.55
N GLU A 25 9.59 22.41 3.80
CA GLU A 25 10.83 22.67 4.55
C GLU A 25 10.82 22.02 5.95
N GLN A 26 9.65 21.96 6.60
CA GLN A 26 9.48 21.33 7.91
C GLN A 26 9.75 19.81 7.88
N LYS A 27 9.69 19.16 6.71
CA LYS A 27 9.97 17.73 6.55
C LYS A 27 11.45 17.41 6.35
N LYS A 28 12.35 18.40 6.39
CA LYS A 28 13.80 18.17 6.21
C LYS A 28 14.36 17.13 7.19
N SER A 29 13.98 17.20 8.47
CA SER A 29 14.40 16.23 9.49
C SER A 29 13.94 14.80 9.19
N LEU A 30 12.72 14.65 8.67
CA LEU A 30 12.16 13.36 8.24
C LEU A 30 12.96 12.78 7.07
N VAL A 31 13.31 13.61 6.07
CA VAL A 31 14.14 13.20 4.93
C VAL A 31 15.50 12.70 5.40
N VAL A 32 16.15 13.45 6.30
CA VAL A 32 17.43 13.03 6.90
C VAL A 32 17.28 11.67 7.57
N GLN A 33 16.30 11.51 8.45
CA GLN A 33 16.11 10.27 9.21
C GLN A 33 15.88 9.05 8.29
N ARG A 34 15.09 9.20 7.23
CA ARG A 34 14.75 8.10 6.32
C ARG A 34 15.89 7.73 5.39
N LEU A 35 16.64 8.71 4.90
CA LEU A 35 17.76 8.48 4.00
C LEU A 35 19.06 8.11 4.73
N GLN A 36 19.26 8.53 5.97
CA GLN A 36 20.52 8.32 6.69
C GLN A 36 20.94 6.85 6.77
N LYS A 37 19.98 5.94 7.01
CA LYS A 37 20.27 4.49 7.04
C LYS A 37 20.73 3.97 5.68
N GLU A 38 20.10 4.43 4.61
CA GLU A 38 20.47 4.08 3.24
C GLU A 38 21.86 4.61 2.89
N LEU A 39 22.16 5.85 3.25
CA LEU A 39 23.47 6.45 2.99
C LEU A 39 24.59 5.65 3.65
N TRP A 40 24.38 5.22 4.89
CA TRP A 40 25.36 4.44 5.64
C TRP A 40 25.52 3.03 5.07
N ALA A 41 24.41 2.35 4.77
CA ALA A 41 24.44 1.01 4.20
C ALA A 41 25.06 0.98 2.79
N GLY A 42 24.87 2.04 2.01
CA GLY A 42 25.44 2.21 0.67
C GLY A 42 26.86 2.79 0.64
N GLY A 43 27.45 3.12 1.80
CA GLY A 43 28.80 3.68 1.89
C GLY A 43 28.95 5.10 1.32
N PHE A 44 27.85 5.86 1.25
CA PHE A 44 27.89 7.24 0.76
C PHE A 44 28.48 8.17 1.81
N SER A 45 29.32 9.12 1.38
CA SER A 45 30.00 10.08 2.27
C SER A 45 29.23 11.39 2.46
N SER A 46 28.27 11.68 1.57
CA SER A 46 27.40 12.86 1.64
C SER A 46 26.02 12.62 1.00
N PHE A 47 25.07 13.50 1.25
CA PHE A 47 23.78 13.50 0.54
C PHE A 47 23.95 13.88 -0.93
N GLN A 48 24.91 14.74 -1.25
CA GLN A 48 25.31 15.03 -2.62
C GLN A 48 25.80 13.78 -3.37
N ASP A 49 26.59 12.91 -2.73
CA ASP A 49 27.06 11.67 -3.35
C ASP A 49 25.91 10.73 -3.66
N TYR A 50 24.99 10.57 -2.71
CA TYR A 50 23.78 9.78 -2.90
C TYR A 50 22.90 10.34 -4.02
N TYR A 51 22.69 11.67 -4.05
CA TYR A 51 21.95 12.33 -5.13
C TYR A 51 22.60 12.07 -6.50
N ASN A 52 23.92 12.24 -6.60
CA ASN A 52 24.66 12.00 -7.83
C ASN A 52 24.55 10.53 -8.29
N TYR A 53 24.60 9.59 -7.35
CA TYR A 53 24.37 8.17 -7.61
C TYR A 53 22.97 7.92 -8.19
N VAL A 54 21.93 8.47 -7.57
CA VAL A 54 20.55 8.36 -8.05
C VAL A 54 20.40 8.94 -9.46
N CYS A 55 21.01 10.08 -9.75
CA CYS A 55 20.95 10.70 -11.08
C CYS A 55 21.74 9.95 -12.16
N ARG A 56 22.80 9.23 -11.80
CA ARG A 56 23.64 8.46 -12.73
C ARG A 56 23.10 7.06 -12.99
N ASP A 57 22.27 6.52 -12.11
CA ASP A 57 21.69 5.21 -12.26
C ASP A 57 20.66 5.18 -13.41
N THR A 58 21.06 4.55 -14.52
CA THR A 58 20.20 4.37 -15.70
C THR A 58 19.18 3.25 -15.53
N SER A 59 19.33 2.38 -14.52
CA SER A 59 18.36 1.31 -14.26
C SER A 59 17.06 1.83 -13.62
N GLY A 60 17.13 3.03 -12.99
CA GLY A 60 16.05 3.61 -12.23
C GLY A 60 15.80 2.94 -10.88
N GLN A 61 16.62 1.95 -10.48
CA GLN A 61 16.49 1.27 -9.20
C GLN A 61 16.79 2.21 -8.03
N ALA A 62 17.83 3.04 -8.15
CA ALA A 62 18.20 4.03 -7.15
C ALA A 62 17.10 5.08 -6.98
N LEU A 63 16.52 5.54 -8.10
CA LEU A 63 15.39 6.46 -8.10
C LEU A 63 14.18 5.84 -7.40
N ASN A 64 13.81 4.61 -7.73
CA ASN A 64 12.70 3.91 -7.08
C ASN A 64 12.92 3.73 -5.58
N ASN A 65 14.16 3.44 -5.15
CA ASN A 65 14.50 3.33 -3.74
C ASN A 65 14.36 4.66 -3.01
N LEU A 66 14.79 5.77 -3.63
CA LEU A 66 14.55 7.11 -3.09
C LEU A 66 13.04 7.37 -2.91
N GLY A 67 12.22 7.02 -3.90
CA GLY A 67 10.76 7.12 -3.80
C GLY A 67 10.19 6.30 -2.64
N ASP A 68 10.61 5.05 -2.49
CA ASP A 68 10.21 4.15 -1.40
C ASP A 68 10.56 4.74 -0.03
N LEU A 69 11.77 5.26 0.14
CA LEU A 69 12.22 5.86 1.41
C LEU A 69 11.48 7.16 1.74
N ILE A 70 11.12 7.96 0.74
CA ILE A 70 10.48 9.26 0.96
C ILE A 70 8.96 9.15 1.07
N SER A 71 8.35 8.11 0.49
CA SER A 71 6.93 7.83 0.63
C SER A 71 6.52 7.55 2.08
N THR A 72 5.28 7.90 2.45
CA THR A 72 4.73 7.61 3.78
C THR A 72 3.82 6.39 3.68
N ASN A 73 4.38 5.22 3.95
CA ASN A 73 3.69 3.93 3.80
C ASN A 73 2.97 3.45 5.07
N HIS A 74 2.51 4.38 5.92
CA HIS A 74 1.83 4.01 7.15
C HIS A 74 0.40 3.54 6.85
N THR A 75 0.13 2.26 7.07
CA THR A 75 -1.18 1.64 6.86
C THR A 75 -1.40 0.54 7.91
N PHE A 76 -2.67 0.16 8.13
CA PHE A 76 -3.07 -0.94 8.97
C PHE A 76 -4.47 -1.41 8.57
N PHE A 77 -4.80 -2.66 8.91
CA PHE A 77 -6.11 -3.23 8.61
C PHE A 77 -7.24 -2.39 9.18
N PHE A 78 -8.28 -2.18 8.37
CA PHE A 78 -9.46 -1.40 8.70
C PHE A 78 -9.13 0.02 9.20
N ARG A 79 -8.08 0.64 8.66
CA ARG A 79 -7.86 2.07 8.85
C ARG A 79 -9.10 2.85 8.40
N GLU A 80 -9.64 3.68 9.30
CA GLU A 80 -10.90 4.42 9.07
C GLU A 80 -12.10 3.48 8.88
N GLU A 81 -12.38 2.63 9.89
CA GLU A 81 -13.43 1.60 9.91
C GLU A 81 -14.80 2.05 9.40
N ALA A 82 -15.17 3.31 9.62
CA ALA A 82 -16.43 3.90 9.15
C ALA A 82 -16.61 3.81 7.62
N HIS A 83 -15.53 3.88 6.84
CA HIS A 83 -15.60 3.72 5.39
C HIS A 83 -15.99 2.30 4.99
N PHE A 84 -15.43 1.28 5.65
CA PHE A 84 -15.76 -0.12 5.40
C PHE A 84 -17.20 -0.43 5.80
N ALA A 85 -17.66 0.12 6.94
CA ALA A 85 -19.05 0.01 7.37
C ALA A 85 -20.03 0.64 6.37
N PHE A 86 -19.69 1.81 5.82
CA PHE A 86 -20.48 2.46 4.76
C PHE A 86 -20.51 1.63 3.47
N ILE A 87 -19.36 1.10 3.06
CA ILE A 87 -19.27 0.23 1.87
C ILE A 87 -20.20 -0.97 2.03
N GLU A 88 -20.13 -1.66 3.17
CA GLU A 88 -20.94 -2.85 3.46
C GLU A 88 -22.44 -2.55 3.51
N SER A 89 -22.84 -1.56 4.31
CA SER A 89 -24.25 -1.32 4.64
C SER A 89 -25.00 -0.46 3.62
N VAL A 90 -24.30 0.39 2.87
CA VAL A 90 -24.92 1.37 1.96
C VAL A 90 -24.49 1.14 0.52
N ALA A 91 -23.18 1.15 0.24
CA ALA A 91 -22.71 1.17 -1.14
C ALA A 91 -22.94 -0.17 -1.86
N LEU A 92 -22.59 -1.30 -1.24
CA LEU A 92 -22.72 -2.62 -1.87
C LEU A 92 -24.15 -2.97 -2.28
N PRO A 93 -25.19 -2.81 -1.43
CA PRO A 93 -26.58 -3.07 -1.84
C PRO A 93 -27.01 -2.29 -3.09
N GLN A 94 -26.61 -1.02 -3.17
CA GLN A 94 -26.94 -0.14 -4.29
C GLN A 94 -26.19 -0.55 -5.56
N LEU A 95 -24.87 -0.76 -5.45
CA LEU A 95 -24.01 -1.16 -6.56
C LEU A 95 -24.43 -2.52 -7.14
N VAL A 96 -24.69 -3.51 -6.30
CA VAL A 96 -25.13 -4.85 -6.71
C VAL A 96 -26.48 -4.78 -7.43
N THR A 97 -27.42 -3.98 -6.94
CA THR A 97 -28.71 -3.78 -7.60
C THR A 97 -28.54 -3.11 -8.97
N ALA A 98 -27.67 -2.11 -9.08
CA ALA A 98 -27.40 -1.39 -10.32
C ALA A 98 -26.79 -2.32 -11.39
N VAL A 99 -25.72 -3.05 -11.07
CA VAL A 99 -25.07 -3.94 -12.06
C VAL A 99 -25.99 -5.07 -12.49
N ARG A 100 -26.79 -5.62 -11.57
CA ARG A 100 -27.75 -6.68 -11.92
C ARG A 100 -28.84 -6.19 -12.87
N LYS A 101 -29.34 -4.96 -12.69
CA LYS A 101 -30.31 -4.34 -13.62
C LYS A 101 -29.73 -4.20 -15.03
N ASN A 102 -28.43 -3.98 -15.15
CA ASN A 102 -27.73 -3.89 -16.44
C ASN A 102 -27.33 -5.26 -17.02
N GLY A 103 -27.72 -6.37 -16.38
CA GLY A 103 -27.32 -7.71 -16.81
C GLY A 103 -25.86 -8.08 -16.47
N GLU A 104 -25.13 -7.18 -15.80
CA GLU A 104 -23.75 -7.41 -15.39
C GLU A 104 -23.67 -8.31 -14.15
N ARG A 105 -22.50 -8.93 -13.97
CA ARG A 105 -22.20 -9.89 -12.90
C ARG A 105 -20.85 -9.63 -12.24
N GLU A 106 -20.22 -8.49 -12.51
CA GLU A 106 -18.93 -8.11 -11.94
C GLU A 106 -19.00 -6.71 -11.32
N LEU A 107 -18.30 -6.52 -10.20
CA LEU A 107 -18.05 -5.22 -9.58
C LEU A 107 -16.55 -5.07 -9.32
N ARG A 108 -16.00 -3.92 -9.72
CA ARG A 108 -14.57 -3.64 -9.65
C ARG A 108 -14.30 -2.46 -8.74
N PHE A 109 -13.35 -2.63 -7.83
CA PHE A 109 -12.89 -1.63 -6.89
C PHE A 109 -11.44 -1.26 -7.18
N TRP A 110 -11.04 -0.06 -6.77
CA TRP A 110 -9.67 0.41 -6.87
C TRP A 110 -9.19 0.96 -5.53
N SER A 111 -8.17 0.31 -4.95
CA SER A 111 -7.38 0.83 -3.83
C SER A 111 -6.15 1.55 -4.41
N ALA A 112 -6.21 2.88 -4.44
CA ALA A 112 -5.16 3.74 -4.99
C ALA A 112 -4.23 4.21 -3.85
N GLY A 113 -2.95 3.83 -3.89
CA GLY A 113 -2.01 4.00 -2.78
C GLY A 113 -2.14 2.88 -1.75
N CYS A 114 -2.20 1.63 -2.21
CA CYS A 114 -2.53 0.48 -1.35
C CYS A 114 -1.46 0.10 -0.33
N SER A 115 -0.26 0.69 -0.39
CA SER A 115 0.89 0.41 0.47
C SER A 115 1.16 -1.10 0.56
N SER A 116 1.35 -1.65 1.77
CA SER A 116 1.58 -3.07 2.03
C SER A 116 0.33 -3.94 1.92
N GLY A 117 -0.79 -3.41 1.43
CA GLY A 117 -1.97 -4.17 1.02
C GLY A 117 -3.10 -4.25 2.05
N GLU A 118 -2.90 -3.76 3.27
CA GLU A 118 -3.87 -3.87 4.36
C GLU A 118 -5.26 -3.32 3.98
N GLU A 119 -5.34 -2.19 3.29
CA GLU A 119 -6.62 -1.62 2.82
C GLU A 119 -7.31 -2.52 1.79
N ALA A 120 -6.57 -2.97 0.77
CA ALA A 120 -7.11 -3.85 -0.27
C ALA A 120 -7.60 -5.18 0.32
N TYR A 121 -6.90 -5.71 1.31
CA TYR A 121 -7.30 -6.91 2.02
C TYR A 121 -8.50 -6.67 2.94
N SER A 122 -8.57 -5.55 3.67
CA SER A 122 -9.77 -5.18 4.44
C SER A 122 -11.00 -5.08 3.55
N LEU A 123 -10.88 -4.44 2.39
CA LEU A 123 -11.96 -4.36 1.41
C LEU A 123 -12.35 -5.76 0.92
N ALA A 124 -11.39 -6.62 0.57
CA ALA A 124 -11.66 -7.98 0.15
C ALA A 124 -12.40 -8.80 1.22
N MET A 125 -12.09 -8.61 2.50
CA MET A 125 -12.79 -9.27 3.60
C MET A 125 -14.24 -8.79 3.73
N VAL A 126 -14.49 -7.49 3.57
CA VAL A 126 -15.86 -6.93 3.55
C VAL A 126 -16.67 -7.50 2.38
N LEU A 127 -16.08 -7.55 1.19
CA LEU A 127 -16.72 -8.11 0.00
C LEU A 127 -17.01 -9.60 0.16
N SER A 128 -16.08 -10.35 0.75
CA SER A 128 -16.29 -11.76 1.08
C SER A 128 -17.42 -11.96 2.09
N GLN A 129 -17.48 -11.12 3.13
CA GLN A 129 -18.54 -11.17 4.15
C GLN A 129 -19.91 -10.92 3.51
N TYR A 130 -20.03 -9.83 2.74
CA TYR A 130 -21.24 -9.49 2.01
C TYR A 130 -21.71 -10.62 1.09
N THR A 131 -20.78 -11.27 0.39
CA THR A 131 -21.08 -12.40 -0.50
C THR A 131 -21.68 -13.59 0.26
N MET A 132 -21.13 -13.94 1.42
CA MET A 132 -21.62 -15.06 2.23
C MET A 132 -23.02 -14.79 2.79
N GLU A 133 -23.31 -13.55 3.18
CA GLU A 133 -24.59 -13.19 3.79
C GLU A 133 -25.72 -13.03 2.77
N HIS A 134 -25.41 -12.46 1.60
CA HIS A 134 -26.44 -12.03 0.64
C HIS A 134 -26.49 -12.86 -0.64
N ASN A 135 -25.45 -13.68 -0.90
CA ASN A 135 -25.27 -14.44 -2.15
C ASN A 135 -25.68 -13.63 -3.41
N PRO A 136 -25.02 -12.50 -3.68
CA PRO A 136 -25.52 -11.51 -4.63
C PRO A 136 -25.53 -11.97 -6.10
N GLY A 137 -24.90 -13.11 -6.40
CA GLY A 137 -24.68 -13.56 -7.78
C GLY A 137 -23.78 -12.62 -8.59
N VAL A 138 -22.94 -11.83 -7.92
CA VAL A 138 -21.98 -10.88 -8.49
C VAL A 138 -20.58 -11.24 -8.01
N GLN A 139 -19.61 -11.19 -8.90
CA GLN A 139 -18.19 -11.38 -8.61
C GLN A 139 -17.52 -10.03 -8.31
N PHE A 140 -16.60 -10.04 -7.35
CA PHE A 140 -15.89 -8.84 -6.94
C PHE A 140 -14.41 -8.92 -7.29
N TYR A 141 -13.84 -7.81 -7.75
CA TYR A 141 -12.42 -7.67 -8.05
C TYR A 141 -11.88 -6.35 -7.50
N ILE A 142 -10.61 -6.36 -7.08
CA ILE A 142 -9.92 -5.18 -6.56
C ILE A 142 -8.64 -4.98 -7.37
N LEU A 143 -8.51 -3.82 -8.01
CA LEU A 143 -7.20 -3.32 -8.44
C LEU A 143 -6.57 -2.60 -7.24
N ALA A 144 -5.36 -2.99 -6.86
CA ALA A 144 -4.62 -2.35 -5.79
C ALA A 144 -3.30 -1.81 -6.35
N THR A 145 -3.12 -0.49 -6.32
CA THR A 145 -1.95 0.14 -6.93
C THR A 145 -1.14 0.92 -5.94
N ASP A 146 0.18 0.84 -6.06
CA ASP A 146 1.10 1.70 -5.33
C ASP A 146 2.31 2.04 -6.21
N MET A 147 2.99 3.13 -5.90
CA MET A 147 4.25 3.48 -6.55
C MET A 147 5.39 2.60 -6.05
N SER A 148 5.33 2.24 -4.77
CA SER A 148 6.42 1.61 -4.05
C SER A 148 6.50 0.11 -4.33
N THR A 149 7.63 -0.31 -4.88
CA THR A 149 7.82 -1.72 -5.25
C THR A 149 8.02 -2.62 -4.03
N SER A 150 8.66 -2.08 -2.97
CA SER A 150 8.92 -2.82 -1.74
C SER A 150 7.64 -3.13 -0.98
N VAL A 151 6.71 -2.18 -0.86
CA VAL A 151 5.42 -2.42 -0.20
C VAL A 151 4.52 -3.32 -1.04
N LEU A 152 4.51 -3.18 -2.38
CA LEU A 152 3.79 -4.11 -3.25
C LEU A 152 4.30 -5.55 -3.15
N LYS A 153 5.60 -5.75 -2.90
CA LYS A 153 6.14 -7.10 -2.66
C LYS A 153 5.55 -7.69 -1.36
N LYS A 154 5.44 -6.90 -0.30
CA LYS A 154 4.78 -7.31 0.96
C LYS A 154 3.30 -7.59 0.74
N ALA A 155 2.61 -6.69 0.03
CA ALA A 155 1.20 -6.83 -0.31
C ALA A 155 0.92 -8.14 -1.07
N ARG A 156 1.71 -8.45 -2.10
CA ARG A 156 1.58 -9.72 -2.85
C ARG A 156 1.89 -10.96 -2.01
N ALA A 157 2.85 -10.87 -1.09
CA ALA A 157 3.15 -11.98 -0.20
C ALA A 157 1.98 -12.25 0.77
N GLY A 158 1.28 -11.18 1.18
CA GLY A 158 0.13 -11.26 2.07
C GLY A 158 0.47 -11.83 3.45
N VAL A 159 1.70 -11.62 3.92
CA VAL A 159 2.20 -12.10 5.22
C VAL A 159 2.34 -10.93 6.18
N TYR A 160 1.74 -11.05 7.36
CA TYR A 160 1.63 -10.00 8.37
C TYR A 160 1.96 -10.54 9.77
N SER A 161 2.47 -9.67 10.65
CA SER A 161 2.78 -10.05 12.03
C SER A 161 1.53 -10.13 12.91
N ASN A 162 1.65 -10.79 14.07
CA ASN A 162 0.66 -10.82 15.15
C ASN A 162 0.12 -9.42 15.47
N GLU A 163 1.01 -8.44 15.59
CA GLU A 163 0.66 -7.06 15.93
C GLU A 163 -0.18 -6.42 14.82
N GLN A 164 0.13 -6.66 13.55
CA GLN A 164 -0.65 -6.14 12.42
C GLN A 164 -2.05 -6.75 12.38
N VAL A 165 -2.16 -8.08 12.50
CA VAL A 165 -3.47 -8.77 12.48
C VAL A 165 -4.25 -8.61 13.78
N SER A 166 -3.61 -8.13 14.86
CA SER A 166 -4.25 -7.88 16.16
C SER A 166 -5.43 -6.91 16.06
N ARG A 167 -5.36 -5.99 15.09
CA ARG A 167 -6.37 -4.95 14.82
C ARG A 167 -7.62 -5.49 14.12
N LEU A 168 -7.54 -6.69 13.54
CA LEU A 168 -8.69 -7.32 12.90
C LEU A 168 -9.67 -7.83 13.97
N PRO A 169 -11.00 -7.79 13.69
CA PRO A 169 -11.96 -8.55 14.46
C PRO A 169 -11.51 -10.03 14.60
N PRO A 170 -11.63 -10.66 15.77
CA PRO A 170 -11.11 -12.01 16.00
C PRO A 170 -11.61 -13.04 14.98
N LEU A 171 -12.89 -12.97 14.61
CA LEU A 171 -13.49 -13.85 13.61
C LEU A 171 -12.90 -13.67 12.21
N TYR A 172 -12.53 -12.44 11.84
CA TYR A 172 -11.90 -12.15 10.55
C TYR A 172 -10.52 -12.78 10.47
N ARG A 173 -9.75 -12.75 11.56
CA ARG A 173 -8.42 -13.39 11.61
C ARG A 173 -8.51 -14.89 11.35
N ILE A 174 -9.41 -15.58 12.06
CA ILE A 174 -9.63 -17.03 11.91
C ILE A 174 -10.12 -17.37 10.50
N ARG A 175 -11.04 -16.55 9.97
CA ARG A 175 -11.69 -16.81 8.69
C ARG A 175 -10.76 -16.57 7.51
N TYR A 176 -9.98 -15.50 7.52
CA TYR A 176 -9.29 -14.99 6.35
C TYR A 176 -7.76 -15.15 6.37
N PHE A 177 -7.18 -15.67 7.46
CA PHE A 177 -5.74 -15.91 7.56
C PHE A 177 -5.42 -17.35 7.99
N ASP A 178 -4.30 -17.85 7.48
CA ASP A 178 -3.62 -19.04 7.97
C ASP A 178 -2.47 -18.61 8.89
N GLN A 179 -2.32 -19.27 10.05
CA GLN A 179 -1.17 -19.06 10.92
C GLN A 179 0.02 -19.87 10.38
N LEU A 180 1.16 -19.22 10.13
CA LEU A 180 2.34 -19.87 9.53
C LEU A 180 3.40 -20.34 10.55
N GLY A 181 3.28 -19.91 11.81
CA GLY A 181 4.35 -20.05 12.83
C GLY A 181 5.03 -18.71 13.12
N ASP A 182 5.82 -18.63 14.20
CA ASP A 182 6.64 -17.46 14.58
C ASP A 182 5.89 -16.11 14.64
N GLY A 183 4.60 -16.15 14.99
CA GLY A 183 3.74 -14.97 15.04
C GLY A 183 3.42 -14.36 13.68
N GLN A 184 3.57 -15.12 12.59
CA GLN A 184 3.21 -14.70 11.23
C GLN A 184 1.88 -15.30 10.77
N TRP A 185 1.16 -14.52 9.98
CA TRP A 185 -0.14 -14.84 9.42
C TRP A 185 -0.14 -14.57 7.94
N LYS A 186 -0.75 -15.46 7.16
CA LYS A 186 -0.86 -15.32 5.71
C LYS A 186 -2.31 -15.20 5.29
N VAL A 187 -2.62 -14.23 4.44
CA VAL A 187 -3.96 -14.09 3.86
C VAL A 187 -4.29 -15.32 3.02
N LYS A 188 -5.47 -15.90 3.27
CA LYS A 188 -5.93 -17.08 2.56
C LYS A 188 -6.15 -16.81 1.06
N PRO A 189 -5.95 -17.81 0.18
CA PRO A 189 -6.09 -17.64 -1.26
C PRO A 189 -7.45 -17.13 -1.74
N ASN A 190 -8.55 -17.44 -1.04
CA ASN A 190 -9.88 -16.97 -1.41
C ASN A 190 -10.02 -15.44 -1.31
N ILE A 191 -9.21 -14.79 -0.48
CA ILE A 191 -9.17 -13.33 -0.34
C ILE A 191 -8.11 -12.73 -1.28
N SER A 192 -6.92 -13.31 -1.37
CA SER A 192 -5.85 -12.73 -2.19
C SER A 192 -6.10 -12.85 -3.69
N LYS A 193 -6.85 -13.87 -4.16
CA LYS A 193 -7.11 -14.08 -5.60
C LYS A 193 -8.01 -13.03 -6.25
N ILE A 194 -8.80 -12.30 -5.47
CA ILE A 194 -9.65 -11.23 -6.02
C ILE A 194 -8.92 -9.88 -6.13
N ILE A 195 -7.66 -9.82 -5.70
CA ILE A 195 -6.85 -8.60 -5.70
C ILE A 195 -5.75 -8.67 -6.76
N LEU A 196 -5.68 -7.66 -7.61
CA LEU A 196 -4.61 -7.45 -8.58
C LEU A 196 -3.69 -6.32 -8.12
N PHE A 197 -2.48 -6.66 -7.68
CA PHE A 197 -1.48 -5.67 -7.28
C PHE A 197 -0.63 -5.17 -8.47
N ARG A 198 -0.72 -3.87 -8.79
CA ARG A 198 0.05 -3.22 -9.87
C ARG A 198 0.87 -2.04 -9.36
N ARG A 199 1.97 -1.77 -10.06
CA ARG A 199 2.72 -0.53 -9.83
C ARG A 199 2.05 0.59 -10.63
N LEU A 200 1.80 1.73 -10.00
CA LEU A 200 1.28 2.92 -10.65
C LEU A 200 1.80 4.18 -9.96
N ASN A 201 2.19 5.19 -10.74
CA ASN A 201 2.37 6.55 -10.29
C ASN A 201 1.09 7.32 -10.68
N LEU A 202 0.43 7.95 -9.70
CA LEU A 202 -0.88 8.61 -9.89
C LEU A 202 -0.76 9.93 -10.66
#